data_AF-L8G4H3-F1
#
_entry.id   AF-L8G4H3-F1
#
_cell.length_a   1.000
_cell.length_b   1.000
_cell.length_c   1.000
_cell.angle_alpha   90.00
_cell.angle_beta   90.00
_cell.angle_gamma   90.00
#
_symmetry.space_group_name_H-M   'P 1'
#
loop_
_entity.id
_entity.type
_entity.pdbx_description
1 polymer ?
#
loop_
_entity_poly.entity_id
_entity_poly.type
_entity_poly.pdbx_seq_one_letter_code
_entity_poly.pdbx_strand_id
1 'polypeptide(L)'
;MLWINRLIMLEVAVPCEAWPELRLKSKAEVDSVADRIHELRRKHLCEGSFSPTSSILTQLAMGKKFNKTHQSPSNIHWSDDEKVINYLGQPVVLDKVKAMCHALIVELQALMGVLTFGCDVKAIDLDRIMDSMAWSQSFRQQDFSFVEHVQNQDQVGVGYRYLLERAQRGGGGWRLLRNNRATQAAEWFRPQVEKYLIKEGQFLRKLMVCMHVTGGQPGRGPELGSVKVSNSVYSARNIYVVNGRMCFLTMYDKARKRRGNTEYIVRCLPDEVGQVLAQYLVYVRPFARALDQRESEYLFGDRRGPWAGEELSRALASASKVHVGVRLTVSAWRHVAIGIATRHLMRASKTWEKEHEEAEDGEDFAEGDDDEELELDTFRHIMVR
;
A
#
# COMPACT_ATOMS: atom_id res chain seq x y z
N MET A 1 21.97 19.05 0.12
CA MET A 1 23.18 19.71 0.66
C MET A 1 24.13 18.75 1.34
N LEU A 2 23.81 18.14 2.50
CA LEU A 2 24.74 17.21 3.17
C LEU A 2 25.23 16.04 2.30
N TRP A 3 24.33 15.46 1.50
CA TRP A 3 24.68 14.38 0.57
C TRP A 3 25.69 14.84 -0.49
N ILE A 4 25.50 16.03 -1.06
CA ILE A 4 26.41 16.62 -2.06
C ILE A 4 27.79 16.87 -1.44
N ASN A 5 27.85 17.44 -0.22
CA ASN A 5 29.12 17.65 0.48
C ASN A 5 29.85 16.34 0.74
N ARG A 6 29.14 15.27 1.13
CA ARG A 6 29.74 13.94 1.33
C ARG A 6 30.27 13.35 0.03
N LEU A 7 29.54 13.52 -1.08
CA LEU A 7 29.96 13.04 -2.39
C LEU A 7 31.22 13.75 -2.88
N ILE A 8 31.26 15.07 -2.81
CA ILE A 8 32.44 15.87 -3.16
C ILE A 8 33.63 15.49 -2.27
N MET A 9 33.41 15.29 -0.97
CA MET A 9 34.49 14.89 -0.06
C MET A 9 35.01 13.48 -0.32
N LEU A 10 34.20 12.57 -0.86
CA LEU A 10 34.68 11.26 -1.32
C LEU A 10 35.55 11.39 -2.57
N GLU A 11 35.17 12.22 -3.53
CA GLU A 11 35.99 12.52 -4.71
C GLU A 11 37.32 13.19 -4.31
N VAL A 12 37.32 14.02 -3.27
CA VAL A 12 38.56 14.63 -2.75
C VAL A 12 39.40 13.62 -1.95
N ALA A 13 38.75 12.73 -1.20
CA ALA A 13 39.44 11.77 -0.34
C ALA A 13 40.11 10.65 -1.11
N VAL A 14 39.39 10.10 -2.09
CA VAL A 14 39.70 8.84 -2.77
C VAL A 14 39.26 8.87 -4.23
N PRO A 15 39.74 9.82 -5.05
CA PRO A 15 39.35 9.88 -6.45
C PRO A 15 39.77 8.59 -7.17
N CYS A 16 38.98 8.17 -8.15
CA CYS A 16 39.30 6.99 -8.96
C CYS A 16 40.62 7.16 -9.74
N GLU A 17 40.85 8.38 -10.24
CA GLU A 17 42.08 8.77 -10.95
C GLU A 17 42.81 9.88 -10.18
N ALA A 18 44.10 10.06 -10.43
CA ALA A 18 44.86 11.13 -9.79
C ALA A 18 44.49 12.49 -10.39
N TRP A 19 44.47 13.53 -9.57
CA TRP A 19 44.27 14.92 -10.02
C TRP A 19 45.49 15.75 -9.64
N PRO A 20 46.56 15.77 -10.47
CA PRO A 20 47.82 16.44 -10.13
C PRO A 20 47.68 17.93 -9.86
N GLU A 21 46.80 18.61 -10.61
CA GLU A 21 46.51 20.05 -10.49
C GLU A 21 45.92 20.41 -9.11
N LEU A 22 45.16 19.49 -8.52
CA LEU A 22 44.57 19.61 -7.19
C LEU A 22 45.41 18.91 -6.11
N ARG A 23 46.55 18.32 -6.51
CA ARG A 23 47.44 17.51 -5.67
C ARG A 23 46.73 16.34 -4.97
N LEU A 24 45.77 15.74 -5.66
CA LEU A 24 45.05 14.57 -5.16
C LEU A 24 45.61 13.30 -5.79
N LYS A 25 45.95 12.35 -4.94
CA LYS A 25 46.35 11.00 -5.34
C LYS A 25 45.13 10.15 -5.63
N SER A 26 45.24 9.26 -6.60
CA SER A 26 44.20 8.25 -6.84
C SER A 26 44.08 7.29 -5.65
N LYS A 27 42.94 6.61 -5.54
CA LYS A 27 42.72 5.57 -4.53
C LYS A 27 43.80 4.48 -4.53
N ALA A 28 44.40 4.18 -5.68
CA ALA A 28 45.45 3.17 -5.82
C ALA A 28 46.82 3.61 -5.26
N GLU A 29 47.03 4.92 -5.11
CA GLU A 29 48.30 5.54 -4.68
C GLU A 29 48.29 5.94 -3.20
N VAL A 30 47.22 5.62 -2.48
CA VAL A 30 47.03 5.93 -1.06
C VAL A 30 47.23 4.67 -0.22
N ASP A 31 48.14 4.74 0.76
CA ASP A 31 48.51 3.59 1.61
C ASP A 31 47.32 3.01 2.40
N SER A 32 46.45 3.88 2.90
CA SER A 32 45.22 3.50 3.60
C SER A 32 44.08 4.46 3.25
N VAL A 33 43.17 3.95 2.43
CA VAL A 33 41.93 4.62 2.03
C VAL A 33 41.08 4.96 3.26
N ALA A 34 40.99 4.03 4.22
CA ALA A 34 40.20 4.21 5.43
C ALA A 34 40.71 5.39 6.27
N ASP A 35 42.03 5.46 6.51
CA ASP A 35 42.61 6.53 7.32
C ASP A 35 42.45 7.89 6.65
N ARG A 36 42.62 7.94 5.32
CA ARG A 36 42.42 9.16 4.54
C ARG A 36 41.00 9.68 4.63
N ILE A 37 40.00 8.78 4.53
CA ILE A 37 38.59 9.12 4.72
C ILE A 37 38.35 9.60 6.15
N HIS A 38 38.91 8.92 7.17
CA HIS A 38 38.74 9.30 8.57
C HIS A 38 39.38 10.65 8.90
N GLU A 39 40.53 10.99 8.32
CA GLU A 39 41.18 12.29 8.45
C GLU A 39 40.29 13.42 7.91
N LEU A 40 39.84 13.29 6.65
CA LEU A 40 38.97 14.28 6.02
C LEU A 40 37.61 14.39 6.73
N ARG A 41 37.04 13.24 7.14
CA ARG A 41 35.79 13.20 7.90
C ARG A 41 35.90 14.00 9.20
N ARG A 42 36.96 13.76 10.00
CA ARG A 42 37.17 14.48 11.28
C ARG A 42 37.30 15.98 11.08
N LYS A 43 37.99 16.40 10.02
CA LYS A 43 38.26 17.82 9.74
C LYS A 43 37.08 18.57 9.11
N HIS A 44 36.23 17.90 8.34
CA HIS A 44 35.23 18.59 7.51
C HIS A 44 33.81 18.06 7.62
N LEU A 45 33.57 16.82 8.06
CA LEU A 45 32.25 16.18 8.03
C LEU A 45 31.69 15.84 9.42
N CYS A 46 32.46 16.07 10.48
CA CYS A 46 32.03 15.88 11.86
C CYS A 46 31.49 17.17 12.47
N GLU A 47 30.61 17.02 13.44
CA GLU A 47 30.23 18.13 14.32
C GLU A 47 31.44 18.62 15.12
N GLY A 48 31.56 19.94 15.29
CA GLY A 48 32.69 20.57 15.96
C GLY A 48 33.90 20.85 15.06
N SER A 49 33.87 20.45 13.78
CA SER A 49 34.99 20.62 12.86
C SER A 49 35.13 22.04 12.27
N PHE A 50 34.36 23.01 12.77
CA PHE A 50 34.27 24.40 12.29
C PHE A 50 34.11 24.54 10.76
N SER A 51 33.50 23.53 10.12
CA SER A 51 33.25 23.51 8.68
C SER A 51 31.81 23.92 8.36
N PRO A 52 31.50 24.28 7.10
CA PRO A 52 30.11 24.48 6.66
C PRO A 52 29.22 23.26 6.95
N THR A 53 29.76 22.04 6.82
CA THR A 53 29.03 20.81 7.16
C THR A 53 28.73 20.71 8.65
N SER A 54 29.67 21.09 9.52
CA SER A 54 29.43 21.17 10.96
C SER A 54 28.28 22.12 11.26
N SER A 55 28.26 23.32 10.65
CA SER A 55 27.15 24.27 10.83
C SER A 55 25.80 23.72 10.40
N ILE A 56 25.75 23.01 9.27
CA ILE A 56 24.51 22.35 8.79
C ILE A 56 24.07 21.25 9.77
N LEU A 57 25.00 20.44 10.29
CA LEU A 57 24.71 19.40 11.27
C LEU A 57 24.17 19.98 12.58
N THR A 58 24.80 21.05 13.08
CA THR A 58 24.35 21.75 14.29
C THR A 58 22.97 22.38 14.09
N GLN A 59 22.70 22.99 12.93
CA GLN A 59 21.36 23.52 12.61
C GLN A 59 20.31 22.41 12.53
N LEU A 60 20.65 21.24 11.97
CA LEU A 60 19.75 20.07 11.96
C LEU A 60 19.49 19.55 13.38
N ALA A 61 20.52 19.47 14.22
CA ALA A 61 20.38 19.06 15.62
C ALA A 61 19.52 20.07 16.39
N MET A 62 19.73 21.37 16.18
CA MET A 62 18.91 22.44 16.76
C MET A 62 17.47 22.36 16.29
N GLY A 63 17.22 22.15 14.99
CA GLY A 63 15.88 21.98 14.44
C GLY A 63 15.17 20.74 14.99
N LYS A 64 15.87 19.61 15.15
CA LYS A 64 15.35 18.41 15.83
C LYS A 64 15.00 18.70 17.28
N LYS A 65 15.89 19.36 18.03
CA LYS A 65 15.64 19.75 19.42
C LYS A 65 14.42 20.67 19.51
N PHE A 66 14.32 21.65 18.62
CA PHE A 66 13.19 22.58 18.55
C PHE A 66 11.88 21.85 18.24
N ASN A 67 11.87 20.89 17.30
CA ASN A 67 10.70 20.05 17.02
C ASN A 67 10.29 19.17 18.21
N LYS A 68 11.26 18.68 19.00
CA LYS A 68 10.97 17.90 20.22
C LYS A 68 10.42 18.77 21.35
N THR A 69 10.92 19.99 21.51
CA THR A 69 10.50 20.90 22.58
C THR A 69 9.24 21.70 22.25
N HIS A 70 9.01 22.03 20.98
CA HIS A 70 7.79 22.68 20.52
C HIS A 70 6.77 21.62 20.15
N GLN A 71 5.96 21.23 21.12
CA GLN A 71 4.77 20.44 20.85
C GLN A 71 3.87 21.25 19.92
N SER A 72 3.67 20.74 18.70
CA SER A 72 2.60 21.27 17.85
C SER A 72 1.27 21.09 18.59
N PRO A 73 0.33 22.05 18.52
CA PRO A 73 -1.00 21.87 19.07
C PRO A 73 -1.57 20.53 18.62
N SER A 74 -2.11 19.74 19.56
CA SER A 74 -2.53 18.38 19.23
C SER A 74 -3.62 18.41 18.16
N ASN A 75 -3.32 17.85 16.99
CA ASN A 75 -4.27 17.74 15.87
C ASN A 75 -5.35 16.69 16.12
N ILE A 76 -5.19 15.89 17.18
CA ILE A 76 -6.07 14.79 17.59
C ILE A 76 -6.33 14.88 19.09
N HIS A 77 -7.58 14.83 19.50
CA HIS A 77 -7.92 14.52 20.89
C HIS A 77 -9.16 13.63 20.94
N TRP A 78 -9.29 12.89 22.03
CA TRP A 78 -10.40 11.99 22.29
C TRP A 78 -11.45 12.67 23.15
N SER A 79 -12.73 12.32 22.96
CA SER A 79 -13.75 12.56 23.97
C SER A 79 -13.47 11.72 25.23
N ASP A 80 -14.02 12.15 26.37
CA ASP A 80 -13.84 11.47 27.66
C ASP A 80 -14.31 10.00 27.63
N ASP A 81 -15.36 9.72 26.85
CA ASP A 81 -15.91 8.38 26.66
C ASP A 81 -15.17 7.55 25.59
N GLU A 82 -14.14 8.11 24.97
CA GLU A 82 -13.34 7.51 23.90
C GLU A 82 -14.14 7.08 22.66
N LYS A 83 -15.37 7.58 22.48
CA LYS A 83 -16.21 7.24 21.31
C LYS A 83 -16.02 8.18 20.13
N VAL A 84 -15.38 9.33 20.35
CA VAL A 84 -15.18 10.37 19.35
C VAL A 84 -13.70 10.77 19.31
N ILE A 85 -13.13 10.73 18.11
CA ILE A 85 -11.81 11.30 17.83
C ILE A 85 -11.99 12.62 17.10
N ASN A 86 -11.54 13.72 17.69
CA ASN A 86 -11.58 15.05 17.08
C ASN A 86 -10.31 15.27 16.28
N TYR A 87 -10.43 15.28 14.95
CA TYR A 87 -9.32 15.53 14.03
C TYR A 87 -9.44 16.94 13.44
N LEU A 88 -8.47 17.83 13.74
CA LEU A 88 -8.50 19.23 13.31
C LEU A 88 -9.83 19.95 13.64
N GLY A 89 -10.38 19.66 14.83
CA GLY A 89 -11.65 20.20 15.29
C GLY A 89 -12.90 19.56 14.68
N GLN A 90 -12.76 18.55 13.81
CA GLN A 90 -13.89 17.81 13.25
C GLN A 90 -14.13 16.53 14.06
N PRO A 91 -15.35 16.31 14.59
CA PRO A 91 -15.67 15.12 15.37
C PRO A 91 -15.88 13.91 14.47
N VAL A 92 -15.05 12.88 14.64
CA VAL A 92 -15.18 11.58 13.98
C VAL A 92 -15.69 10.56 14.98
N VAL A 93 -16.97 10.20 14.86
CA VAL A 93 -17.65 9.26 15.77
C VAL A 93 -17.33 7.83 15.35
N LEU A 94 -16.79 7.01 16.25
CA LEU A 94 -16.34 5.64 15.95
C LEU A 94 -17.46 4.74 15.44
N ASP A 95 -18.66 4.83 16.02
CA ASP A 95 -19.79 3.99 15.58
C ASP A 95 -20.23 4.31 14.14
N LYS A 96 -20.09 5.58 13.72
CA LYS A 96 -20.31 5.96 12.32
C LYS A 96 -19.22 5.43 11.40
N VAL A 97 -17.97 5.35 11.88
CA VAL A 97 -16.87 4.71 11.14
C VAL A 97 -17.15 3.22 10.96
N LYS A 98 -17.58 2.51 12.01
CA LYS A 98 -17.99 1.10 11.92
C LYS A 98 -19.15 0.93 10.94
N ALA A 99 -20.18 1.76 11.04
CA ALA A 99 -21.33 1.73 10.12
C ALA A 99 -20.90 2.02 8.67
N MET A 100 -19.96 2.94 8.46
CA MET A 100 -19.37 3.22 7.14
C MET A 100 -18.71 1.97 6.56
N CYS A 101 -17.89 1.24 7.34
CA CYS A 101 -17.26 0.01 6.85
C CYS A 101 -18.28 -1.02 6.35
N HIS A 102 -19.33 -1.29 7.14
CA HIS A 102 -20.39 -2.22 6.74
C HIS A 102 -21.15 -1.73 5.51
N ALA A 103 -21.52 -0.45 5.47
CA ALA A 103 -22.23 0.14 4.33
C ALA A 103 -21.41 0.05 3.03
N LEU A 104 -20.10 0.31 3.11
CA LEU A 104 -19.20 0.21 1.97
C LEU A 104 -19.13 -1.22 1.42
N ILE A 105 -19.10 -2.24 2.28
CA ILE A 105 -19.10 -3.65 1.89
C ILE A 105 -20.42 -4.02 1.18
N VAL A 106 -21.56 -3.62 1.75
CA VAL A 106 -22.89 -3.86 1.15
C VAL A 106 -23.01 -3.19 -0.22
N GLU A 107 -22.58 -1.93 -0.34
CA GLU A 107 -22.58 -1.20 -1.61
C GLU A 107 -21.65 -1.85 -2.65
N LEU A 108 -20.50 -2.38 -2.21
CA LEU A 108 -19.56 -3.09 -3.07
C LEU A 108 -20.17 -4.39 -3.61
N GLN A 109 -20.82 -5.17 -2.75
CA GLN A 109 -21.54 -6.40 -3.12
C GLN A 109 -22.70 -6.10 -4.07
N ALA A 110 -23.46 -5.03 -3.84
CA ALA A 110 -24.53 -4.61 -4.75
C ALA A 110 -23.98 -4.26 -6.14
N LEU A 111 -22.84 -3.55 -6.21
CA LEU A 111 -22.16 -3.27 -7.48
C LEU A 111 -21.65 -4.54 -8.18
N MET A 112 -21.17 -5.53 -7.41
CA MET A 112 -20.83 -6.85 -7.96
C MET A 112 -22.05 -7.54 -8.59
N GLY A 113 -23.21 -7.51 -7.90
CA GLY A 113 -24.47 -8.04 -8.44
C GLY A 113 -24.87 -7.37 -9.76
N VAL A 114 -24.71 -6.05 -9.86
CA VAL A 114 -24.95 -5.32 -11.13
C VAL A 114 -24.00 -5.78 -12.23
N LEU A 115 -22.71 -5.95 -11.94
CA LEU A 115 -21.69 -6.35 -12.93
C LEU A 115 -21.80 -7.82 -13.36
N THR A 116 -22.51 -8.64 -12.58
CA THR A 116 -22.75 -10.06 -12.85
C THR A 116 -24.17 -10.33 -13.38
N PHE A 117 -24.83 -9.28 -13.89
CA PHE A 117 -26.15 -9.32 -14.54
C PHE A 117 -27.30 -9.67 -13.59
N GLY A 118 -27.19 -9.29 -12.31
CA GLY A 118 -28.20 -9.52 -11.29
C GLY A 118 -28.29 -10.98 -10.82
N CYS A 119 -27.29 -11.80 -11.16
CA CYS A 119 -27.23 -13.20 -10.81
C CYS A 119 -25.97 -13.47 -10.00
N ASP A 120 -26.08 -14.25 -8.94
CA ASP A 120 -24.92 -14.61 -8.11
C ASP A 120 -23.86 -15.38 -8.91
N VAL A 121 -22.62 -15.22 -8.50
CA VAL A 121 -21.48 -15.99 -9.00
C VAL A 121 -20.96 -16.89 -7.89
N LYS A 122 -20.37 -18.02 -8.27
CA LYS A 122 -19.89 -19.00 -7.28
C LYS A 122 -18.83 -18.35 -6.39
N ALA A 123 -18.95 -18.60 -5.08
CA ALA A 123 -17.91 -18.31 -4.11
C ALA A 123 -16.61 -19.05 -4.48
N ILE A 124 -15.47 -18.38 -4.32
CA ILE A 124 -14.15 -19.01 -4.45
C ILE A 124 -13.76 -19.54 -3.08
N ASP A 125 -13.42 -20.82 -2.99
CA ASP A 125 -12.85 -21.43 -1.79
C ASP A 125 -11.38 -21.03 -1.70
N LEU A 126 -11.11 -19.96 -0.96
CA LEU A 126 -9.78 -19.36 -0.84
C LEU A 126 -8.79 -20.26 -0.09
N ASP A 127 -9.26 -21.16 0.77
CA ASP A 127 -8.40 -22.11 1.49
C ASP A 127 -7.75 -23.12 0.55
N ARG A 128 -8.42 -23.41 -0.57
CA ARG A 128 -7.94 -24.31 -1.62
C ARG A 128 -7.11 -23.62 -2.70
N ILE A 129 -6.97 -22.29 -2.66
CA ILE A 129 -6.20 -21.56 -3.67
C ILE A 129 -4.71 -21.71 -3.39
N MET A 130 -3.99 -22.25 -4.38
CA MET A 130 -2.54 -22.25 -4.36
C MET A 130 -1.99 -20.92 -4.89
N ASP A 131 -1.29 -20.21 -4.03
CA ASP A 131 -0.60 -18.97 -4.34
C ASP A 131 0.65 -18.82 -3.45
N SER A 132 1.66 -18.11 -3.94
CA SER A 132 2.91 -17.91 -3.22
C SER A 132 3.62 -16.62 -3.60
N MET A 133 4.22 -16.00 -2.58
CA MET A 133 5.17 -14.88 -2.74
C MET A 133 6.61 -15.35 -3.01
N ALA A 134 6.84 -16.67 -3.06
CA ALA A 134 8.18 -17.25 -3.20
C ALA A 134 8.87 -16.84 -4.52
N TRP A 135 10.20 -16.86 -4.49
CA TRP A 135 11.05 -16.52 -5.64
C TRP A 135 11.21 -17.67 -6.65
N SER A 136 10.45 -18.75 -6.55
CA SER A 136 10.59 -19.85 -7.50
C SER A 136 10.14 -19.43 -8.91
N GLN A 137 10.74 -20.05 -9.93
CA GLN A 137 10.42 -19.74 -11.33
C GLN A 137 8.93 -19.93 -11.66
N SER A 138 8.22 -20.83 -10.97
CA SER A 138 6.80 -21.08 -11.18
C SER A 138 5.90 -19.89 -10.83
N PHE A 139 6.21 -19.13 -9.76
CA PHE A 139 5.38 -18.00 -9.30
C PHE A 139 5.83 -16.63 -9.84
N ARG A 140 6.90 -16.59 -10.66
CA ARG A 140 7.52 -15.36 -11.18
C ARG A 140 7.36 -15.13 -12.67
N GLN A 141 6.64 -16.00 -13.35
CA GLN A 141 6.38 -15.86 -14.77
C GLN A 141 5.62 -14.56 -15.05
N GLN A 142 5.88 -13.96 -16.20
CA GLN A 142 5.12 -12.81 -16.67
C GLN A 142 3.64 -13.18 -16.75
N ASP A 143 2.76 -12.22 -16.44
CA ASP A 143 1.30 -12.34 -16.48
C ASP A 143 0.70 -13.34 -15.47
N PHE A 144 1.54 -13.92 -14.61
CA PHE A 144 1.08 -14.86 -13.58
C PHE A 144 0.37 -14.13 -12.42
N SER A 145 -0.81 -14.64 -12.06
CA SER A 145 -1.56 -14.46 -10.82
C SER A 145 -2.07 -15.83 -10.31
N PHE A 146 -2.77 -15.87 -9.18
CA PHE A 146 -3.41 -17.12 -8.73
C PHE A 146 -4.46 -17.64 -9.73
N VAL A 147 -5.03 -16.77 -10.57
CA VAL A 147 -6.03 -17.12 -11.59
C VAL A 147 -5.41 -17.97 -12.70
N GLU A 148 -4.11 -17.81 -12.98
CA GLU A 148 -3.38 -18.55 -14.01
C GLU A 148 -2.75 -19.85 -13.48
N HIS A 149 -2.83 -20.11 -12.17
CA HIS A 149 -2.24 -21.30 -11.60
C HIS A 149 -3.05 -22.56 -11.97
N VAL A 150 -2.37 -23.58 -12.48
CA VAL A 150 -2.98 -24.83 -13.00
C VAL A 150 -3.84 -25.55 -11.96
N GLN A 151 -3.42 -25.57 -10.70
CA GLN A 151 -4.18 -26.27 -9.64
C GLN A 151 -5.42 -25.52 -9.17
N ASN A 152 -5.60 -24.25 -9.57
CA ASN A 152 -6.76 -23.44 -9.18
C ASN A 152 -7.89 -23.50 -10.24
N GLN A 153 -7.63 -24.10 -11.41
CA GLN A 153 -8.49 -23.99 -12.59
C GLN A 153 -9.89 -24.59 -12.42
N ASP A 154 -10.08 -25.52 -11.47
CA ASP A 154 -11.39 -26.07 -11.13
C ASP A 154 -12.37 -25.01 -10.58
N GLN A 155 -11.83 -23.93 -10.01
CA GLN A 155 -12.62 -22.83 -9.43
C GLN A 155 -12.50 -21.52 -10.21
N VAL A 156 -11.33 -21.24 -10.81
CA VAL A 156 -11.03 -19.91 -11.40
C VAL A 156 -10.98 -19.91 -12.93
N GLY A 157 -10.96 -21.09 -13.57
CA GLY A 157 -10.79 -21.26 -15.02
C GLY A 157 -12.02 -20.91 -15.88
N VAL A 158 -12.82 -19.93 -15.46
CA VAL A 158 -14.11 -19.61 -16.09
C VAL A 158 -13.95 -18.67 -17.30
N GLY A 159 -13.03 -17.71 -17.19
CA GLY A 159 -12.71 -16.74 -18.24
C GLY A 159 -13.85 -15.79 -18.62
N TYR A 160 -13.66 -15.01 -19.69
CA TYR A 160 -14.63 -13.99 -20.12
C TYR A 160 -15.96 -14.57 -20.64
N ARG A 161 -15.96 -15.83 -21.11
CA ARG A 161 -17.12 -16.48 -21.72
C ARG A 161 -18.30 -16.60 -20.76
N TYR A 162 -18.02 -16.77 -19.48
CA TYR A 162 -19.05 -16.90 -18.45
C TYR A 162 -20.01 -15.71 -18.42
N LEU A 163 -19.47 -14.50 -18.37
CA LEU A 163 -20.29 -13.29 -18.39
C LEU A 163 -20.76 -12.92 -19.79
N LEU A 164 -20.08 -13.37 -20.85
CA LEU A 164 -20.58 -13.23 -22.23
C LEU A 164 -21.91 -13.96 -22.43
N GLU A 165 -22.04 -15.20 -21.94
CA GLU A 165 -23.30 -15.95 -22.02
C GLU A 165 -24.44 -15.24 -21.27
N ARG A 166 -24.14 -14.65 -20.11
CA ARG A 166 -25.11 -13.84 -19.36
C ARG A 166 -25.48 -12.54 -20.10
N ALA A 167 -24.51 -11.89 -20.73
CA ALA A 167 -24.72 -10.71 -21.56
C ALA A 167 -25.63 -11.00 -22.75
N GLN A 168 -25.50 -12.19 -23.37
CA GLN A 168 -26.36 -12.64 -24.48
C GLN A 168 -27.81 -12.87 -24.03
N ARG A 169 -28.03 -13.40 -22.82
CA ARG A 169 -29.37 -13.63 -22.26
C ARG A 169 -30.09 -12.34 -21.83
N GLY A 170 -29.36 -11.25 -21.59
CA GLY A 170 -29.94 -9.94 -21.27
C GLY A 170 -30.51 -9.82 -19.86
N GLY A 171 -29.71 -10.18 -18.83
CA GLY A 171 -30.09 -10.10 -17.42
C GLY A 171 -29.71 -8.77 -16.72
N GLY A 172 -30.30 -8.50 -15.55
CA GLY A 172 -29.88 -7.40 -14.67
C GLY A 172 -30.06 -6.00 -15.24
N GLY A 173 -30.97 -5.82 -16.20
CA GLY A 173 -31.21 -4.54 -16.88
C GLY A 173 -30.19 -4.21 -17.98
N TRP A 174 -29.24 -5.09 -18.27
CA TRP A 174 -28.25 -4.90 -19.33
C TRP A 174 -28.75 -5.39 -20.69
N ARG A 175 -28.43 -4.62 -21.73
CA ARG A 175 -28.62 -4.99 -23.13
C ARG A 175 -27.35 -4.69 -23.92
N LEU A 176 -26.29 -5.45 -23.62
CA LEU A 176 -24.96 -5.21 -24.20
C LEU A 176 -24.86 -5.62 -25.68
N LEU A 177 -25.72 -6.55 -26.11
CA LEU A 177 -25.80 -7.03 -27.48
C LEU A 177 -27.14 -6.62 -28.09
N ARG A 178 -27.14 -6.38 -29.40
CA ARG A 178 -28.34 -6.19 -30.21
C ARG A 178 -28.22 -7.01 -31.49
N ASN A 179 -29.34 -7.43 -32.05
CA ASN A 179 -29.33 -8.09 -33.36
C ASN A 179 -29.20 -7.03 -34.46
N ASN A 180 -28.23 -7.21 -35.34
CA ASN A 180 -28.08 -6.41 -36.53
C ASN A 180 -29.26 -6.71 -37.48
N ARG A 181 -30.00 -5.69 -37.89
CA ARG A 181 -31.21 -5.88 -38.72
C ARG A 181 -30.92 -6.46 -40.10
N ALA A 182 -29.73 -6.22 -40.64
CA ALA A 182 -29.35 -6.67 -41.98
C ALA A 182 -28.77 -8.09 -41.97
N THR A 183 -27.92 -8.41 -40.99
CA THR A 183 -27.22 -9.72 -40.94
C THR A 183 -27.81 -10.70 -39.93
N GLN A 184 -28.76 -10.26 -39.10
CA GLN A 184 -29.28 -10.99 -37.93
C GLN A 184 -28.21 -11.41 -36.91
N ALA A 185 -26.95 -11.00 -37.09
CA ALA A 185 -25.85 -11.30 -36.18
C ALA A 185 -25.93 -10.43 -34.91
N ALA A 186 -25.50 -10.99 -33.78
CA ALA A 186 -25.38 -10.23 -32.54
C ALA A 186 -24.17 -9.28 -32.62
N GLU A 187 -24.41 -7.99 -32.36
CA GLU A 187 -23.38 -6.96 -32.33
C GLU A 187 -23.39 -6.18 -31.01
N TRP A 188 -22.21 -5.71 -30.59
CA TRP A 188 -22.07 -4.91 -29.38
C TRP A 188 -22.81 -3.58 -29.49
N PHE A 189 -23.73 -3.33 -28.56
CA PHE A 189 -24.39 -2.05 -28.44
C PHE A 189 -23.53 -1.09 -27.60
N ARG A 190 -22.68 -0.32 -28.30
CA ARG A 190 -21.65 0.57 -27.71
C ARG A 190 -22.11 1.39 -26.49
N PRO A 191 -23.27 2.08 -26.49
CA PRO A 191 -23.71 2.86 -25.33
C PRO A 191 -23.95 2.02 -24.07
N GLN A 192 -24.38 0.76 -24.20
CA GLN A 192 -24.58 -0.13 -23.06
C GLN A 192 -23.26 -0.73 -22.57
N VAL A 193 -22.33 -1.03 -23.48
CA VAL A 193 -20.96 -1.43 -23.14
C VAL A 193 -20.25 -0.32 -22.36
N GLU A 194 -20.34 0.93 -22.81
CA GLU A 194 -19.76 2.07 -22.10
C GLU A 194 -20.37 2.24 -20.70
N LYS A 195 -21.69 2.11 -20.57
CA LYS A 195 -22.37 2.13 -19.26
C LYS A 195 -21.88 1.01 -18.33
N TYR A 196 -21.64 -0.18 -18.86
CA TYR A 196 -21.09 -1.31 -18.09
C TYR A 196 -19.69 -1.00 -17.57
N LEU A 197 -18.80 -0.49 -18.43
CA LEU A 197 -17.44 -0.11 -18.03
C LEU A 197 -17.41 1.07 -17.05
N ILE A 198 -18.36 2.01 -17.15
CA ILE A 198 -18.54 3.06 -16.14
C ILE A 198 -18.94 2.45 -14.79
N LYS A 199 -19.82 1.45 -14.78
CA LYS A 199 -20.20 0.73 -13.56
C LYS A 199 -19.04 -0.07 -12.98
N GLU A 200 -18.20 -0.69 -13.81
CA GLU A 200 -16.95 -1.33 -13.37
C GLU A 200 -16.03 -0.29 -12.69
N GLY A 201 -15.87 0.89 -13.29
CA GLY A 201 -15.10 1.97 -12.69
C GLY A 201 -15.70 2.47 -11.35
N GLN A 202 -17.02 2.44 -11.17
CA GLN A 202 -17.65 2.75 -9.88
C GLN A 202 -17.35 1.66 -8.83
N PHE A 203 -17.44 0.40 -9.23
CA PHE A 203 -17.06 -0.75 -8.40
C PHE A 203 -15.59 -0.65 -7.96
N LEU A 204 -14.67 -0.41 -8.89
CA LEU A 204 -13.24 -0.30 -8.58
C LEU A 204 -12.94 0.85 -7.61
N ARG A 205 -13.58 2.02 -7.74
CA ARG A 205 -13.42 3.12 -6.77
C ARG A 205 -13.91 2.72 -5.38
N LYS A 206 -15.05 2.01 -5.30
CA LYS A 206 -15.61 1.53 -4.04
C LYS A 206 -14.70 0.47 -3.41
N LEU A 207 -14.21 -0.47 -4.20
CA LEU A 207 -13.25 -1.50 -3.80
C LEU A 207 -11.97 -0.86 -3.25
N MET A 208 -11.46 0.17 -3.92
CA MET A 208 -10.27 0.92 -3.49
C MET A 208 -10.46 1.53 -2.09
N VAL A 209 -11.64 2.10 -1.82
CA VAL A 209 -11.98 2.64 -0.49
C VAL A 209 -12.13 1.51 0.55
N CYS A 210 -12.81 0.41 0.20
CA CYS A 210 -12.98 -0.74 1.10
C CYS A 210 -11.61 -1.29 1.52
N MET A 211 -10.76 -1.65 0.55
CA MET A 211 -9.41 -2.16 0.82
C MET A 211 -8.57 -1.20 1.67
N HIS A 212 -8.73 0.12 1.49
CA HIS A 212 -7.97 1.12 2.25
C HIS A 212 -8.44 1.29 3.69
N VAL A 213 -9.75 1.18 3.94
CA VAL A 213 -10.36 1.39 5.25
C VAL A 213 -10.36 0.11 6.09
N THR A 214 -10.50 -1.06 5.46
CA THR A 214 -10.65 -2.34 6.16
C THR A 214 -9.43 -3.24 6.09
N GLY A 215 -8.47 -2.99 5.19
CA GLY A 215 -7.23 -3.78 5.04
C GLY A 215 -6.16 -3.51 6.10
N GLY A 216 -6.53 -3.13 7.33
CA GLY A 216 -5.61 -2.77 8.40
C GLY A 216 -5.12 -1.32 8.33
N GLN A 217 -3.92 -1.04 8.91
CA GLN A 217 -3.38 0.32 8.98
C GLN A 217 -3.21 0.94 7.57
N PRO A 218 -3.82 2.11 7.29
CA PRO A 218 -3.85 2.68 5.95
C PRO A 218 -2.45 3.06 5.48
N GLY A 219 -2.06 2.59 4.29
CA GLY A 219 -0.82 2.98 3.60
C GLY A 219 -0.80 4.48 3.23
N ARG A 220 0.36 5.00 2.80
CA ARG A 220 0.38 6.37 2.25
C ARG A 220 -0.33 6.38 0.89
N GLY A 221 -1.13 7.41 0.63
CA GLY A 221 -2.12 7.43 -0.47
C GLY A 221 -1.68 7.02 -1.88
N PRO A 222 -0.42 7.21 -2.35
CA PRO A 222 0.00 6.76 -3.68
C PRO A 222 0.05 5.23 -3.83
N GLU A 223 0.17 4.47 -2.75
CA GLU A 223 0.55 3.04 -2.81
C GLU A 223 -0.54 2.14 -3.37
N LEU A 224 -1.82 2.47 -3.18
CA LEU A 224 -2.93 1.59 -3.57
C LEU A 224 -3.21 1.64 -5.08
N GLY A 225 -2.97 2.79 -5.72
CA GLY A 225 -3.11 2.94 -7.18
C GLY A 225 -2.16 2.07 -7.98
N SER A 226 -0.98 1.78 -7.42
CA SER A 226 0.05 0.93 -8.04
C SER A 226 -0.14 -0.56 -7.81
N VAL A 227 -1.23 -1.01 -7.18
CA VAL A 227 -1.47 -2.45 -6.93
C VAL A 227 -1.66 -3.20 -8.24
N LYS A 228 -0.77 -4.17 -8.46
CA LYS A 228 -0.76 -5.08 -9.60
C LYS A 228 -1.49 -6.39 -9.29
N VAL A 229 -2.27 -6.87 -10.24
CA VAL A 229 -2.97 -8.16 -10.15
C VAL A 229 -2.12 -9.31 -10.68
N SER A 230 -1.27 -9.05 -11.67
CA SER A 230 -0.40 -10.03 -12.32
C SER A 230 1.05 -9.56 -12.33
N ASN A 231 1.96 -10.51 -12.42
CA ASN A 231 3.38 -10.22 -12.53
C ASN A 231 3.67 -9.49 -13.85
N SER A 232 4.64 -8.59 -13.79
CA SER A 232 5.23 -7.95 -14.96
C SER A 232 6.60 -8.54 -15.24
N VAL A 233 7.18 -8.18 -16.39
CA VAL A 233 8.57 -8.51 -16.73
C VAL A 233 9.56 -8.00 -15.66
N TYR A 234 9.23 -6.89 -14.99
CA TYR A 234 10.14 -6.16 -14.11
C TYR A 234 9.79 -6.24 -12.62
N SER A 235 8.58 -6.68 -12.28
CA SER A 235 8.11 -6.64 -10.88
C SER A 235 7.03 -7.68 -10.62
N ALA A 236 7.04 -8.24 -9.41
CA ALA A 236 5.97 -9.10 -8.93
C ALA A 236 4.63 -8.33 -8.80
N ARG A 237 3.54 -9.08 -8.82
CA ARG A 237 2.20 -8.60 -8.47
C ARG A 237 2.11 -8.15 -7.02
N ASN A 238 0.99 -7.54 -6.67
CA ASN A 238 0.71 -7.08 -5.31
C ASN A 238 -0.39 -7.88 -4.64
N ILE A 239 -1.24 -8.61 -5.37
CA ILE A 239 -2.37 -9.36 -4.81
C ILE A 239 -2.00 -10.83 -4.67
N TYR A 240 -2.28 -11.40 -3.50
CA TYR A 240 -1.98 -12.78 -3.17
C TYR A 240 -3.10 -13.42 -2.35
N VAL A 241 -3.24 -14.74 -2.45
CA VAL A 241 -3.97 -15.54 -1.47
C VAL A 241 -2.98 -16.17 -0.49
N VAL A 242 -3.16 -15.94 0.81
CA VAL A 242 -2.27 -16.46 1.85
C VAL A 242 -3.15 -17.05 2.95
N ASN A 243 -3.03 -18.36 3.20
CA ASN A 243 -3.77 -19.08 4.24
C ASN A 243 -5.28 -18.78 4.21
N GLY A 244 -5.92 -18.94 3.04
CA GLY A 244 -7.35 -18.69 2.88
C GLY A 244 -7.76 -17.21 2.81
N ARG A 245 -6.81 -16.27 2.92
CA ARG A 245 -7.11 -14.83 2.96
C ARG A 245 -6.57 -14.09 1.76
N MET A 246 -7.38 -13.19 1.22
CA MET A 246 -6.91 -12.23 0.22
C MET A 246 -6.05 -11.16 0.87
N CYS A 247 -4.84 -11.03 0.37
CA CYS A 247 -3.84 -10.09 0.84
C CYS A 247 -3.38 -9.20 -0.30
N PHE A 248 -2.97 -7.97 0.04
CA PHE A 248 -2.23 -7.14 -0.89
C PHE A 248 -0.98 -6.55 -0.25
N LEU A 249 0.10 -6.49 -1.03
CA LEU A 249 1.41 -6.01 -0.62
C LEU A 249 1.63 -4.62 -1.20
N THR A 250 2.03 -3.67 -0.36
CA THR A 250 2.59 -2.39 -0.84
C THR A 250 4.04 -2.25 -0.40
N MET A 251 4.84 -1.58 -1.23
CA MET A 251 6.23 -1.27 -0.92
C MET A 251 6.33 0.06 -0.20
N TYR A 252 7.11 0.10 0.87
CA TYR A 252 7.42 1.34 1.58
C TYR A 252 8.68 2.00 0.99
N ASP A 253 8.52 2.91 0.02
CA ASP A 253 9.64 3.56 -0.69
C ASP A 253 10.58 4.40 0.22
N LYS A 254 10.13 4.77 1.43
CA LYS A 254 11.03 5.43 2.41
C LYS A 254 12.08 4.48 2.98
N ALA A 255 11.82 3.18 3.11
CA ALA A 255 12.82 2.21 3.53
C ALA A 255 13.90 2.05 2.44
N ARG A 256 13.49 2.00 1.17
CA ARG A 256 14.40 1.96 0.01
C ARG A 256 15.35 3.16 -0.03
N LYS A 257 14.83 4.36 0.21
CA LYS A 257 15.64 5.61 0.25
C LYS A 257 16.56 5.74 1.46
N ARG A 258 16.31 5.00 2.55
CA ARG A 258 17.01 5.20 3.83
C ARG A 258 17.94 4.04 4.20
N ARG A 259 17.54 2.79 3.94
CA ARG A 259 18.24 1.56 4.33
C ARG A 259 18.75 0.73 3.14
N GLY A 260 18.42 1.11 1.90
CA GLY A 260 18.77 0.34 0.70
C GLY A 260 17.99 -0.97 0.53
N ASN A 261 17.11 -1.31 1.48
CA ASN A 261 16.30 -2.52 1.49
C ASN A 261 14.81 -2.21 1.24
N THR A 262 14.11 -3.12 0.57
CA THR A 262 12.68 -2.97 0.28
C THR A 262 11.86 -3.67 1.36
N GLU A 263 11.17 -2.90 2.19
CA GLU A 263 10.20 -3.43 3.15
C GLU A 263 8.83 -3.58 2.48
N TYR A 264 8.25 -4.77 2.64
CA TYR A 264 6.92 -5.12 2.16
C TYR A 264 5.92 -5.06 3.30
N ILE A 265 4.81 -4.36 3.08
CA ILE A 265 3.70 -4.32 4.04
C ILE A 265 2.59 -5.20 3.48
N VAL A 266 2.36 -6.34 4.13
CA VAL A 266 1.25 -7.25 3.84
C VAL A 266 -0.01 -6.72 4.53
N ARG A 267 -1.11 -6.61 3.78
CA ARG A 267 -2.42 -6.23 4.30
C ARG A 267 -3.44 -7.30 3.98
N CYS A 268 -3.98 -7.94 5.01
CA CYS A 268 -5.05 -8.92 4.90
C CYS A 268 -6.40 -8.19 4.82
N LEU A 269 -7.25 -8.60 3.88
CA LEU A 269 -8.61 -8.09 3.76
C LEU A 269 -9.57 -8.89 4.65
N PRO A 270 -10.66 -8.29 5.14
CA PRO A 270 -11.79 -9.05 5.68
C PRO A 270 -12.35 -9.99 4.63
N ASP A 271 -12.89 -11.13 5.06
CA ASP A 271 -13.31 -12.23 4.19
C ASP A 271 -14.36 -11.79 3.16
N GLU A 272 -15.26 -10.88 3.52
CA GLU A 272 -16.28 -10.34 2.61
C GLU A 272 -15.66 -9.50 1.49
N VAL A 273 -14.66 -8.68 1.81
CA VAL A 273 -13.95 -7.85 0.82
C VAL A 273 -13.03 -8.73 -0.02
N GLY A 274 -12.35 -9.69 0.62
CA GLY A 274 -11.52 -10.67 -0.06
C GLY A 274 -12.29 -11.49 -1.08
N GLN A 275 -13.46 -12.02 -0.69
CA GLN A 275 -14.29 -12.81 -1.58
C GLN A 275 -14.79 -11.99 -2.78
N VAL A 276 -15.22 -10.74 -2.54
CA VAL A 276 -15.64 -9.85 -3.63
C VAL A 276 -14.48 -9.50 -4.57
N LEU A 277 -13.27 -9.30 -4.05
CA LEU A 277 -12.07 -9.10 -4.88
C LEU A 277 -11.75 -10.35 -5.71
N ALA A 278 -11.78 -11.55 -5.11
CA ALA A 278 -11.53 -12.80 -5.82
C ALA A 278 -12.55 -13.02 -6.95
N GLN A 279 -13.84 -12.86 -6.66
CA GLN A 279 -14.90 -12.93 -7.65
C GLN A 279 -14.75 -11.89 -8.77
N TYR A 280 -14.32 -10.66 -8.44
CA TYR A 280 -14.05 -9.64 -9.45
C TYR A 280 -12.94 -10.10 -10.40
N LEU A 281 -11.83 -10.61 -9.87
CA LEU A 281 -10.68 -11.05 -10.65
C LEU A 281 -11.01 -12.25 -11.54
N VAL A 282 -11.86 -13.16 -11.09
CA VAL A 282 -12.26 -14.38 -11.81
C VAL A 282 -13.34 -14.11 -12.87
N TYR A 283 -14.38 -13.35 -12.54
CA TYR A 283 -15.57 -13.24 -13.39
C TYR A 283 -15.63 -11.92 -14.16
N VAL A 284 -15.53 -10.79 -13.45
CA VAL A 284 -15.82 -9.46 -14.02
C VAL A 284 -14.63 -8.94 -14.81
N ARG A 285 -13.42 -9.01 -14.24
CA ARG A 285 -12.21 -8.46 -14.87
C ARG A 285 -11.95 -9.07 -16.25
N PRO A 286 -11.98 -10.40 -16.47
CA PRO A 286 -11.72 -10.97 -17.80
C PRO A 286 -12.75 -10.51 -18.83
N PHE A 287 -14.02 -10.39 -18.42
CA PHE A 287 -15.08 -9.90 -19.28
C PHE A 287 -14.93 -8.41 -19.62
N ALA A 288 -14.67 -7.56 -18.63
CA ALA A 288 -14.47 -6.13 -18.85
C ALA A 288 -13.26 -5.86 -19.77
N ARG A 289 -12.17 -6.62 -19.59
CA ARG A 289 -10.97 -6.54 -20.44
C ARG A 289 -11.26 -6.99 -21.88
N ALA A 290 -12.10 -8.01 -22.07
CA ALA A 290 -12.54 -8.41 -23.40
C ALA A 290 -13.41 -7.35 -24.10
N LEU A 291 -14.20 -6.58 -23.34
CA LEU A 291 -15.04 -5.50 -23.87
C LEU A 291 -14.23 -4.26 -24.30
N ASP A 292 -13.22 -3.90 -23.51
CA ASP A 292 -12.52 -2.62 -23.66
C ASP A 292 -11.10 -2.77 -24.23
N GLN A 293 -10.67 -4.01 -24.46
CA GLN A 293 -9.36 -4.44 -24.98
C GLN A 293 -8.20 -3.83 -24.21
N ARG A 294 -8.38 -3.59 -22.91
CA ARG A 294 -7.35 -3.00 -22.07
C ARG A 294 -6.40 -4.09 -21.57
N GLU A 295 -5.13 -3.94 -21.88
CA GLU A 295 -4.06 -4.67 -21.22
C GLU A 295 -3.53 -3.82 -20.07
N SER A 296 -3.71 -4.30 -18.83
CA SER A 296 -3.19 -3.62 -17.66
C SER A 296 -2.92 -4.62 -16.53
N GLU A 297 -1.67 -4.57 -16.05
CA GLU A 297 -1.24 -5.27 -14.84
C GLU A 297 -1.86 -4.67 -13.56
N TYR A 298 -2.39 -3.45 -13.60
CA TYR A 298 -2.92 -2.74 -12.43
C TYR A 298 -4.38 -3.11 -12.15
N LEU A 299 -4.73 -3.21 -10.86
CA LEU A 299 -6.11 -3.39 -10.41
C LEU A 299 -6.94 -2.12 -10.64
N PHE A 300 -6.37 -0.97 -10.27
CA PHE A 300 -7.03 0.33 -10.33
C PHE A 300 -6.42 1.17 -11.44
N GLY A 301 -7.19 1.43 -12.49
CA GLY A 301 -6.69 2.23 -13.60
C GLY A 301 -7.70 2.37 -14.73
N ASP A 302 -7.33 3.21 -15.69
CA ASP A 302 -7.99 3.33 -16.98
C ASP A 302 -6.97 3.18 -18.13
N ARG A 303 -7.36 3.53 -19.35
CA ARG A 303 -6.46 3.45 -20.52
C ARG A 303 -5.23 4.37 -20.41
N ARG A 304 -5.25 5.35 -19.51
CA ARG A 304 -4.15 6.28 -19.24
C ARG A 304 -3.17 5.73 -18.19
N GLY A 305 -3.48 4.57 -17.59
CA GLY A 305 -2.64 3.92 -16.60
C GLY A 305 -3.29 3.83 -15.21
N PRO A 306 -2.49 3.56 -14.18
CA PRO A 306 -2.98 3.39 -12.82
C PRO A 306 -3.58 4.68 -12.25
N TRP A 307 -4.63 4.55 -11.43
CA TRP A 307 -5.21 5.72 -10.77
C TRP A 307 -4.27 6.28 -9.70
N ALA A 308 -3.99 7.58 -9.77
CA ALA A 308 -3.19 8.27 -8.76
C ALA A 308 -3.92 8.39 -7.42
N GLY A 309 -3.17 8.74 -6.35
CA GLY A 309 -3.72 8.87 -4.99
C GLY A 309 -4.86 9.88 -4.83
N GLU A 310 -5.04 10.81 -5.78
CA GLU A 310 -6.16 11.75 -5.81
C GLU A 310 -7.52 11.05 -5.96
N GLU A 311 -7.60 9.96 -6.73
CA GLU A 311 -8.86 9.24 -6.95
C GLU A 311 -9.34 8.61 -5.65
N LEU A 312 -8.44 7.94 -4.92
CA LEU A 312 -8.73 7.39 -3.59
C LEU A 312 -9.13 8.49 -2.61
N SER A 313 -8.40 9.60 -2.59
CA SER A 313 -8.70 10.73 -1.71
C SER A 313 -10.09 11.32 -1.96
N ARG A 314 -10.47 11.48 -3.24
CA ARG A 314 -11.83 11.93 -3.61
C ARG A 314 -12.90 10.91 -3.23
N ALA A 315 -12.68 9.63 -3.52
CA ALA A 315 -13.64 8.58 -3.22
C ALA A 315 -13.86 8.41 -1.71
N LEU A 316 -12.78 8.41 -0.92
CA LEU A 316 -12.84 8.33 0.54
C LEU A 316 -13.47 9.58 1.17
N ALA A 317 -13.14 10.78 0.69
CA ALA A 317 -13.75 12.01 1.16
C ALA A 317 -15.25 12.08 0.87
N SER A 318 -15.70 11.46 -0.24
CA SER A 318 -17.12 11.32 -0.55
C SER A 318 -17.81 10.34 0.40
N ALA A 319 -17.25 9.13 0.57
CA ALA A 319 -17.80 8.10 1.45
C ALA A 319 -17.88 8.56 2.91
N SER A 320 -16.80 9.11 3.44
CA SER A 320 -16.75 9.63 4.82
C SER A 320 -17.72 10.79 5.04
N LYS A 321 -17.93 11.67 4.04
CA LYS A 321 -18.97 12.71 4.13
C LYS A 321 -20.36 12.11 4.30
N VAL A 322 -20.69 11.07 3.53
CA VAL A 322 -22.01 10.44 3.52
C VAL A 322 -22.26 9.67 4.82
N HIS A 323 -21.33 8.82 5.23
CA HIS A 323 -21.57 7.89 6.35
C HIS A 323 -21.12 8.43 7.71
N VAL A 324 -20.07 9.24 7.76
CA VAL A 324 -19.50 9.79 9.00
C VAL A 324 -19.96 11.23 9.24
N GLY A 325 -20.20 11.99 8.16
CA GLY A 325 -20.53 13.42 8.22
C GLY A 325 -19.31 14.33 8.09
N VAL A 326 -18.11 13.76 7.95
CA VAL A 326 -16.83 14.49 7.86
C VAL A 326 -16.12 14.10 6.57
N ARG A 327 -15.55 15.07 5.85
CA ARG A 327 -14.78 14.79 4.63
C ARG A 327 -13.35 14.40 5.01
N LEU A 328 -13.07 13.09 5.05
CA LEU A 328 -11.75 12.55 5.33
C LEU A 328 -11.03 12.21 4.01
N THR A 329 -9.95 12.95 3.71
CA THR A 329 -8.98 12.55 2.68
C THR A 329 -8.15 11.37 3.17
N VAL A 330 -7.34 10.76 2.29
CA VAL A 330 -6.43 9.67 2.70
C VAL A 330 -5.52 10.06 3.86
N SER A 331 -4.96 11.28 3.83
CA SER A 331 -4.10 11.78 4.90
C SER A 331 -4.84 11.93 6.23
N ALA A 332 -6.05 12.51 6.18
CA ALA A 332 -6.89 12.69 7.35
C ALA A 332 -7.34 11.35 7.95
N TRP A 333 -7.81 10.44 7.10
CA TRP A 333 -8.17 9.08 7.52
C TRP A 333 -7.00 8.34 8.14
N ARG A 334 -5.79 8.47 7.58
CA ARG A 334 -4.59 7.87 8.16
C ARG A 334 -4.32 8.37 9.59
N HIS A 335 -4.43 9.67 9.83
CA HIS A 335 -4.28 10.22 11.19
C HIS A 335 -5.35 9.69 12.14
N VAL A 336 -6.61 9.62 11.69
CA VAL A 336 -7.72 9.04 12.46
C VAL A 336 -7.46 7.57 12.78
N ALA A 337 -7.12 6.75 11.79
CA ALA A 337 -6.87 5.32 11.94
C ALA A 337 -5.67 5.01 12.84
N ILE A 338 -4.60 5.82 12.76
CA ILE A 338 -3.47 5.74 13.70
C ILE A 338 -3.96 6.07 15.11
N GLY A 339 -4.70 7.15 15.29
CA GLY A 339 -5.26 7.52 16.59
C GLY A 339 -6.11 6.41 17.20
N ILE A 340 -7.01 5.80 16.41
CA ILE A 340 -7.84 4.65 16.81
C ILE A 340 -6.97 3.47 17.27
N ALA A 341 -5.96 3.10 16.48
CA ALA A 341 -5.10 1.97 16.82
C ALA A 341 -4.22 2.25 18.04
N THR A 342 -3.64 3.45 18.16
CA THR A 342 -2.86 3.82 19.35
C THR A 342 -3.73 3.76 20.60
N ARG A 343 -5.01 4.15 20.51
CA ARG A 343 -5.92 4.11 21.66
C ARG A 343 -6.40 2.70 22.00
N HIS A 344 -6.81 1.91 21.00
CA HIS A 344 -7.49 0.64 21.25
C HIS A 344 -6.64 -0.61 21.00
N LEU A 345 -5.63 -0.56 20.14
CA LEU A 345 -4.79 -1.72 19.78
C LEU A 345 -3.48 -1.74 20.56
N MET A 346 -2.76 -0.62 20.67
CA MET A 346 -1.50 -0.57 21.43
C MET A 346 -1.74 -0.69 22.94
N ARG A 347 -2.91 -0.26 23.44
CA ARG A 347 -3.31 -0.57 24.81
C ARG A 347 -3.63 -2.05 24.98
N ALA A 348 -4.27 -2.66 23.99
CA ALA A 348 -4.59 -4.08 24.00
C ALA A 348 -3.32 -4.95 23.96
N SER A 349 -2.31 -4.59 23.17
CA SER A 349 -1.03 -5.33 23.11
C SER A 349 -0.29 -5.28 24.44
N LYS A 350 -0.24 -4.11 25.09
CA LYS A 350 0.37 -3.98 26.44
C LYS A 350 -0.37 -4.78 27.52
N THR A 351 -1.66 -5.06 27.35
CA THR A 351 -2.38 -6.01 28.22
C THR A 351 -2.08 -7.46 27.88
N TRP A 352 -1.85 -7.79 26.60
CA TRP A 352 -1.51 -9.16 26.18
C TRP A 352 -0.10 -9.58 26.60
N GLU A 353 0.85 -8.64 26.63
CA GLU A 353 2.19 -8.86 27.18
C GLU A 353 2.12 -9.19 28.68
N LYS A 354 1.30 -8.47 29.45
CA LYS A 354 1.12 -8.71 30.89
C LYS A 354 0.47 -10.06 31.22
N GLU A 355 -0.50 -10.51 30.44
CA GLU A 355 -1.15 -11.82 30.65
C GLU A 355 -0.20 -12.99 30.31
N HIS A 356 0.78 -12.79 29.42
CA HIS A 356 1.82 -13.77 29.12
C HIS A 356 2.94 -13.77 30.17
N GLU A 357 3.31 -12.62 30.74
CA GLU A 357 4.28 -12.52 31.84
C GLU A 357 3.79 -13.18 33.14
N GLU A 358 2.48 -13.25 33.39
CA GLU A 358 1.91 -13.93 34.57
C GLU A 358 1.79 -15.47 34.41
N ALA A 359 2.11 -16.02 33.23
CA ALA A 359 1.94 -17.45 32.90
C ALA A 359 3.25 -18.25 32.75
N GLU A 360 4.42 -17.59 32.70
CA GLU A 360 5.72 -18.26 32.58
C GLU A 360 6.69 -17.80 33.68
N ASP A 361 6.63 -18.49 34.83
CA ASP A 361 7.74 -18.53 35.78
C ASP A 361 8.91 -19.28 35.12
N GLY A 362 9.89 -18.52 34.61
CA GLY A 362 11.26 -18.98 34.40
C GLY A 362 11.66 -19.26 32.95
N GLU A 363 12.02 -18.21 32.23
CA GLU A 363 13.27 -18.10 31.45
C GLU A 363 13.34 -16.68 30.86
N ASP A 364 14.34 -15.88 31.29
CA ASP A 364 14.59 -14.53 30.80
C ASP A 364 14.84 -14.52 29.28
N PHE A 365 13.81 -14.21 28.49
CA PHE A 365 13.97 -13.81 27.10
C PHE A 365 14.16 -12.30 27.03
N ALA A 366 15.37 -11.90 26.64
CA ALA A 366 15.79 -10.52 26.50
C ALA A 366 14.86 -9.71 25.56
N GLU A 367 14.29 -8.66 26.15
CA GLU A 367 13.63 -7.47 25.57
C GLU A 367 13.89 -7.21 24.07
N GLY A 368 12.82 -7.33 23.28
CA GLY A 368 12.64 -6.65 22.00
C GLY A 368 12.04 -5.26 22.26
N ASP A 369 12.89 -4.26 22.19
CA ASP A 369 12.66 -2.83 22.45
C ASP A 369 11.75 -2.21 21.35
N ASP A 370 10.44 -2.44 21.41
CA ASP A 370 9.42 -1.93 20.46
C ASP A 370 8.54 -0.84 21.08
N ASP A 371 9.12 0.34 21.27
CA ASP A 371 8.40 1.61 21.32
C ASP A 371 9.43 2.70 20.96
N GLU A 372 9.45 3.20 19.71
CA GLU A 372 10.35 4.27 19.21
C GLU A 372 11.64 3.90 18.42
N GLU A 373 11.68 2.85 17.59
CA GLU A 373 12.75 2.69 16.56
C GLU A 373 12.65 3.73 15.40
N LEU A 374 12.20 4.97 15.68
CA LEU A 374 12.01 6.03 14.68
C LEU A 374 12.76 7.34 14.93
N GLU A 375 13.51 7.53 16.03
CA GLU A 375 14.34 8.74 16.18
C GLU A 375 15.74 8.61 16.81
N LEU A 376 16.21 7.43 17.20
CA LEU A 376 17.47 7.33 17.97
C LEU A 376 18.45 6.25 17.47
N ASP A 377 18.70 6.21 16.16
CA ASP A 377 19.85 5.46 15.62
C ASP A 377 21.06 6.38 15.35
N THR A 378 21.46 7.18 16.34
CA THR A 378 22.68 8.02 16.24
C THR A 378 23.61 8.01 17.46
N PHE A 379 23.33 7.22 18.51
CA PHE A 379 24.17 7.21 19.72
C PHE A 379 24.77 5.86 20.13
N ARG A 380 24.52 4.75 19.42
CA ARG A 380 25.14 3.44 19.74
C ARG A 380 26.48 3.14 19.05
N HIS A 381 27.10 4.10 18.35
CA HIS A 381 28.47 3.96 17.82
C HIS A 381 29.52 4.88 18.44
N ILE A 382 29.28 5.38 19.66
CA ILE A 382 30.32 6.03 20.47
C ILE A 382 30.33 5.33 21.82
N MET A 383 30.95 4.15 21.86
CA MET A 383 31.64 3.52 23.00
C MET A 383 31.88 2.05 22.66
N VAL A 384 32.86 1.82 21.78
CA VAL A 384 33.75 0.66 21.86
C VAL A 384 35.15 1.26 21.84
N ARG A 385 35.98 0.81 22.78
CA ARG A 385 37.33 1.30 23.09
C ARG A 385 38.18 1.65 21.86
#